data_AF-A0A150IV15-F1
#
_entry.id   AF-A0A150IV15-F1
#
_cell.length_a   1.000
_cell.length_b   1.000
_cell.length_c   1.000
_cell.angle_alpha   90.00
_cell.angle_beta   90.00
_cell.angle_gamma   90.00
#
_symmetry.space_group_name_H-M   'P 1'
#
loop_
_entity.id
_entity.type
_entity.pdbx_description
1 polymer ?
#
loop_
_entity_poly.entity_id
_entity_poly.type
_entity_poly.pdbx_seq_one_letter_code
_entity_poly.pdbx_strand_id
1 'polypeptide(L)'
;MCDFMEDTFNLEVKIPDFIQLLGEEGKTQILNEIRKKVEKDVSNIVIKAAREIMSEKLGLETRESPFGPIHAKHPSTPTEDSKSEISCPNCQKVLEPGVKFCRFCGQKLA
;
A
#
# COMPACT_ATOMS: atom_id res chain seq x y z
N MET A 1 25.78 7.60 2.61
CA MET A 1 24.82 7.44 1.50
C MET A 1 24.58 5.95 1.37
N CYS A 2 23.33 5.48 1.48
CA CYS A 2 23.03 4.10 1.12
C CYS A 2 22.94 4.08 -0.40
N ASP A 3 23.98 3.57 -1.06
CA ASP A 3 23.95 3.27 -2.49
C ASP A 3 22.76 2.33 -2.74
N PHE A 4 21.73 2.88 -3.38
CA PHE A 4 20.60 2.10 -3.86
C PHE A 4 21.11 1.35 -5.10
N MET A 5 21.80 0.23 -4.87
CA MET A 5 22.17 -0.69 -5.93
C MET A 5 20.87 -1.30 -6.46
N GLU A 6 20.47 -0.90 -7.66
CA GLU A 6 19.39 -1.54 -8.40
C GLU A 6 19.88 -2.88 -8.92
N ASP A 7 20.00 -3.85 -8.02
CA ASP A 7 20.37 -5.22 -8.36
C ASP A 7 19.29 -5.81 -9.27
N THR A 8 19.69 -6.12 -10.51
CA THR A 8 18.82 -6.73 -11.51
C THR A 8 19.10 -8.23 -11.57
N PHE A 9 18.07 -9.05 -11.40
CA PHE A 9 18.17 -10.51 -11.58
C PHE A 9 17.62 -10.90 -12.96
N ASN A 10 18.36 -11.71 -13.72
CA ASN A 10 17.93 -12.24 -15.01
C ASN A 10 17.23 -13.59 -14.81
N LEU A 11 15.98 -13.71 -15.27
CA LEU A 11 15.18 -14.93 -15.21
C LEU A 11 14.94 -15.47 -16.63
N GLU A 12 15.32 -16.73 -16.88
CA GLU A 12 15.04 -17.41 -18.15
C GLU A 12 13.76 -18.25 -18.04
N VAL A 13 12.80 -18.01 -18.94
CA VAL A 13 11.51 -18.71 -18.95
C VAL A 13 11.36 -19.49 -20.27
N LYS A 14 11.13 -20.80 -20.16
CA LYS A 14 10.88 -21.65 -21.33
C LYS A 14 9.43 -21.49 -21.79
N ILE A 15 9.26 -21.25 -23.08
CA ILE A 15 7.95 -21.09 -23.70
C ILE A 15 7.39 -22.47 -24.05
N PRO A 16 6.14 -22.79 -23.67
CA PRO A 16 5.53 -24.07 -24.00
C PRO A 16 5.43 -24.34 -25.51
N ASP A 17 5.65 -25.59 -25.92
CA ASP A 17 5.64 -25.99 -27.33
C ASP A 17 4.30 -25.77 -28.04
N PHE A 18 3.18 -25.80 -27.31
CA PHE A 18 1.87 -25.55 -27.91
C PHE A 18 1.73 -24.14 -28.50
N ILE A 19 2.55 -23.17 -28.05
CA ILE A 19 2.58 -21.82 -28.61
C ILE A 19 3.24 -21.80 -30.00
N GLN A 20 4.05 -22.81 -30.32
CA GLN A 20 4.67 -22.95 -31.65
C GLN A 20 3.69 -23.48 -32.71
N LEU A 21 2.56 -24.06 -32.28
CA LEU A 21 1.49 -24.53 -33.17
C LEU A 21 0.58 -23.39 -33.66
N LEU A 22 0.72 -22.20 -33.08
CA LEU A 22 0.00 -21.00 -33.50
C LEU A 22 0.67 -20.40 -34.74
N GLY A 23 -0.13 -19.87 -35.66
CA GLY A 23 0.38 -19.07 -36.78
C GLY A 23 1.22 -17.88 -36.29
N GLU A 24 2.11 -17.36 -37.14
CA GLU A 24 3.13 -16.34 -36.79
C GLU A 24 2.53 -15.09 -36.13
N GLU A 25 1.38 -14.62 -36.61
CA GLU A 25 0.68 -13.45 -36.07
C GLU A 25 0.12 -13.72 -34.66
N GLY A 26 -0.54 -14.87 -34.47
CA GLY A 26 -1.11 -15.27 -33.18
C GLY A 26 -0.03 -15.53 -32.12
N LYS A 27 1.08 -16.17 -32.52
CA LYS A 27 2.25 -16.40 -31.66
C LYS A 27 2.79 -15.08 -31.10
N THR A 28 2.98 -14.08 -31.95
CA THR A 28 3.54 -12.78 -31.53
C THR A 28 2.62 -12.07 -30.53
N GLN A 29 1.32 -12.06 -30.79
CA GLN A 29 0.34 -11.44 -29.89
C GLN A 29 0.31 -12.12 -28.51
N ILE A 30 0.28 -13.45 -28.50
CA ILE A 30 0.23 -14.24 -27.26
C ILE A 30 1.53 -14.11 -26.47
N LEU A 31 2.69 -14.12 -27.13
CA LEU A 31 3.98 -13.92 -26.48
C LEU A 31 4.09 -12.55 -25.80
N ASN A 32 3.57 -11.50 -26.42
CA ASN A 32 3.58 -10.16 -25.84
C ASN A 32 2.69 -10.08 -24.59
N GLU A 33 1.49 -10.67 -24.65
CA GLU A 33 0.58 -10.72 -23.50
C GLU A 33 1.15 -11.54 -22.34
N ILE A 34 1.77 -12.69 -22.63
CA ILE A 34 2.46 -13.50 -21.62
C ILE A 34 3.60 -12.69 -21.00
N ARG A 35 4.45 -12.05 -21.80
CA ARG A 35 5.56 -11.22 -21.30
C ARG A 35 5.05 -10.14 -20.35
N LYS A 36 4.06 -9.34 -20.76
CA LYS A 36 3.48 -8.28 -19.92
C LYS A 36 2.92 -8.83 -18.60
N LYS A 37 2.24 -9.98 -18.66
CA LYS A 37 1.68 -10.62 -17.47
C LYS A 37 2.79 -11.05 -16.51
N VAL A 38 3.81 -11.72 -17.03
CA VAL A 38 4.95 -12.22 -16.25
C VAL A 38 5.74 -11.06 -15.65
N GLU A 39 6.04 -10.00 -16.40
CA GLU A 39 6.75 -8.80 -15.89
C GLU A 39 5.99 -8.18 -14.71
N LYS A 40 4.66 -8.07 -14.82
CA LYS A 40 3.81 -7.52 -13.77
C LYS A 40 3.80 -8.41 -12.52
N ASP A 41 3.62 -9.71 -12.69
CA ASP A 41 3.58 -10.65 -11.57
C ASP A 41 4.95 -10.72 -10.87
N VAL A 42 6.05 -10.79 -11.62
CA VAL A 42 7.41 -10.77 -11.06
C VAL A 42 7.66 -9.49 -10.26
N SER A 43 7.30 -8.32 -10.78
CA SER A 43 7.46 -7.04 -10.05
C SER A 43 6.73 -7.07 -8.70
N ASN A 44 5.48 -7.54 -8.67
CA ASN A 44 4.73 -7.65 -7.42
C ASN A 44 5.35 -8.67 -6.45
N ILE A 45 5.83 -9.81 -6.97
CA ILE A 45 6.50 -10.85 -6.17
C ILE A 45 7.78 -10.29 -5.53
N VAL A 46 8.60 -9.57 -6.28
CA VAL A 46 9.84 -8.94 -5.77
C VAL A 46 9.53 -8.00 -4.62
N ILE A 47 8.54 -7.12 -4.78
CA ILE A 47 8.15 -6.16 -3.73
C ILE A 47 7.67 -6.89 -2.48
N LYS A 48 6.85 -7.93 -2.64
CA LYS A 48 6.33 -8.71 -1.53
C LYS A 48 7.45 -9.48 -0.80
N ALA A 49 8.30 -10.16 -1.55
CA ALA A 49 9.43 -10.93 -1.01
C ALA A 49 10.43 -10.02 -0.31
N ALA A 50 10.79 -8.88 -0.92
CA ALA A 50 11.68 -7.90 -0.31
C ALA A 50 11.13 -7.40 1.02
N ARG A 51 9.83 -7.08 1.10
CA ARG A 51 9.20 -6.65 2.35
C ARG A 51 9.25 -7.74 3.43
N GLU A 52 8.91 -8.98 3.07
CA GLU A 52 8.89 -10.11 4.00
C GLU A 52 10.30 -10.45 4.53
N ILE A 53 11.28 -10.53 3.63
CA ILE A 53 12.68 -10.79 3.98
C ILE A 53 13.25 -9.66 4.84
N MET A 54 12.92 -8.40 4.54
CA MET A 54 13.34 -7.26 5.38
C MET A 54 12.72 -7.36 6.78
N SER A 55 11.44 -7.67 6.89
CA SER A 55 10.75 -7.85 8.18
C SER A 55 11.39 -8.97 9.02
N GLU A 56 11.67 -10.13 8.41
CA GLU A 56 12.28 -11.27 9.09
C GLU A 56 13.74 -10.99 9.46
N LYS A 57 14.55 -10.48 8.53
CA LYS A 57 15.99 -10.32 8.72
C LYS A 57 16.36 -9.15 9.63
N LEU A 58 15.57 -8.08 9.62
CA LEU A 58 15.80 -6.91 10.48
C LEU A 58 15.12 -7.03 11.85
N GLY A 59 14.38 -8.12 12.12
CA GLY A 59 13.80 -8.38 13.44
C GLY A 59 12.88 -7.27 13.93
N LEU A 60 12.16 -6.60 13.02
CA LEU A 60 11.22 -5.53 13.38
C LEU A 60 9.96 -6.09 14.06
N GLU A 61 9.74 -7.40 13.97
CA GLU A 61 8.77 -8.10 14.80
C GLU A 61 9.37 -8.37 16.18
N THR A 62 8.96 -7.55 17.17
CA THR A 62 9.07 -7.82 18.62
C THR A 62 10.43 -7.60 19.29
N ARG A 63 10.98 -6.38 19.23
CA ARG A 63 11.51 -5.82 20.49
C ARG A 63 10.31 -5.35 21.28
N GLU A 64 9.79 -6.22 22.14
CA GLU A 64 8.79 -5.86 23.14
C GLU A 64 9.33 -4.62 23.86
N SER A 65 8.72 -3.49 23.54
CA SER A 65 8.95 -2.26 24.29
C SER A 65 8.63 -2.59 25.75
N PRO A 66 9.49 -2.23 26.73
CA PRO A 66 9.17 -2.40 28.15
C PRO A 66 7.85 -1.72 28.56
N PHE A 67 7.37 -0.80 27.73
CA PHE A 67 5.99 -0.33 27.73
C PHE A 67 5.20 -1.21 26.76
N GLY A 68 4.27 -2.02 27.28
CA GLY A 68 3.49 -3.05 26.58
C GLY A 68 2.70 -2.57 25.34
N PRO A 69 1.75 -3.36 24.83
CA PRO A 69 1.17 -3.14 23.49
C PRO A 69 0.40 -1.81 23.42
N ILE A 70 1.07 -0.76 22.97
CA ILE A 70 0.42 0.43 22.46
C ILE A 70 0.00 0.07 21.04
N HIS A 71 -1.27 -0.28 20.88
CA HIS A 71 -1.93 -0.44 19.60
C HIS A 71 -1.74 0.84 18.77
N ALA A 72 -0.72 0.88 17.92
CA ALA A 72 -0.53 1.92 16.92
C ALA A 72 -1.41 1.62 15.70
N LYS A 73 -2.73 1.80 15.86
CA LYS A 73 -3.50 2.34 14.73
C LYS A 73 -2.98 3.76 14.51
N HIS A 74 -2.49 4.08 13.33
CA HIS A 74 -2.27 5.47 12.94
C HIS A 74 -2.87 5.65 11.53
N PRO A 75 -3.71 6.67 11.28
CA PRO A 75 -3.71 7.98 11.95
C PRO A 75 -5.05 8.37 12.62
N SER A 76 -4.89 8.99 13.80
CA SER A 76 -5.80 9.96 14.44
C SER A 76 -7.26 9.57 14.68
N THR A 77 -7.51 8.98 15.84
CA THR A 77 -8.79 9.15 16.55
C THR A 77 -8.45 9.41 18.01
N PRO A 78 -8.53 10.66 18.51
CA PRO A 78 -8.58 10.88 19.94
C PRO A 78 -9.83 10.19 20.48
N THR A 79 -9.59 9.18 21.32
CA THR A 79 -10.34 8.84 22.52
C THR A 79 -11.76 9.38 22.60
N GLU A 80 -12.68 8.43 22.56
CA GLU A 80 -13.98 8.43 23.21
C GLU A 80 -13.87 8.99 24.64
N ASP A 81 -14.01 10.32 24.75
CA ASP A 81 -14.69 10.96 25.86
C ASP A 81 -16.02 11.43 25.28
N SER A 82 -17.12 11.04 25.90
CA SER A 82 -18.48 11.24 25.42
C SER A 82 -18.76 12.71 25.10
N LYS A 83 -18.55 13.12 23.84
CA LYS A 83 -18.78 14.48 23.41
C LYS A 83 -19.31 14.49 21.99
N SER A 84 -20.60 14.75 21.92
CA SER A 84 -21.45 14.90 20.74
C SER A 84 -20.70 15.52 19.55
N GLU A 85 -20.42 14.70 18.54
CA GLU A 85 -19.90 15.14 17.25
C GLU A 85 -20.93 16.08 16.59
N ILE A 86 -20.57 17.36 16.44
CA ILE A 86 -21.44 18.35 15.79
C ILE A 86 -21.09 18.41 14.29
N SER A 87 -22.11 18.34 13.44
CA SER A 87 -21.92 18.52 12.00
C SER A 87 -22.06 20.00 11.62
N CYS A 88 -21.17 20.48 10.75
CA CYS A 88 -21.26 21.86 10.27
C CYS A 88 -22.56 22.07 9.45
N PRO A 89 -23.36 23.11 9.72
CA PRO A 89 -24.60 23.36 8.96
C PRO A 89 -24.34 23.82 7.51
N ASN A 90 -23.13 24.29 7.19
CA ASN A 90 -22.81 24.80 5.85
C ASN A 90 -22.18 23.71 4.96
N CYS A 91 -21.15 23.02 5.44
CA CYS A 91 -20.44 22.01 4.64
C CYS A 91 -20.73 20.55 5.04
N GLN A 92 -21.60 20.34 6.03
CA GLN A 92 -21.98 19.03 6.57
C GLN A 92 -20.82 18.16 7.08
N LYS A 93 -19.60 18.70 7.19
CA LYS A 93 -18.46 17.96 7.74
C LYS A 93 -18.58 17.85 9.25
N VAL A 94 -18.19 16.69 9.75
CA VAL A 94 -18.11 16.41 11.19
C VAL A 94 -17.01 17.28 11.79
N LEU A 95 -17.33 17.92 12.91
CA LEU A 95 -16.45 18.80 13.65
C LEU A 95 -16.38 18.37 15.10
N GLU A 96 -15.20 18.58 15.66
CA GLU A 96 -14.97 18.33 17.08
C GLU A 96 -15.80 19.29 17.95
N PRO A 97 -16.43 18.80 19.02
CA PRO A 97 -17.24 19.63 19.90
C PRO A 97 -16.41 20.67 20.65
N GLY A 98 -16.79 21.94 20.52
CA GLY A 98 -16.13 23.08 21.16
C GLY A 98 -15.32 23.97 20.20
N VAL A 99 -15.33 23.68 18.89
CA VAL A 99 -14.73 24.58 17.89
C VAL A 99 -15.65 25.76 17.58
N LYS A 100 -15.12 26.98 17.64
CA LYS A 100 -15.87 28.23 17.35
C LYS A 100 -16.08 28.46 15.84
N PHE A 101 -15.30 27.78 15.00
CA PHE A 101 -15.32 27.92 13.55
C PHE A 101 -15.05 26.57 12.90
N CYS A 102 -15.70 26.31 11.76
CA CYS A 102 -15.46 25.15 10.93
C CYS A 102 -14.07 25.24 10.30
N ARG A 103 -13.23 24.23 10.55
CA ARG A 103 -11.88 24.14 9.98
C ARG A 103 -11.87 23.90 8.47
N PHE A 104 -13.00 23.47 7.90
CA PHE A 104 -13.11 23.11 6.49
C PHE A 104 -13.69 24.22 5.61
N CYS A 105 -14.65 25.00 6.11
CA CYS A 105 -15.29 26.06 5.32
C CYS A 105 -15.20 27.46 5.96
N GLY A 106 -14.61 27.58 7.15
CA GLY A 106 -14.47 28.87 7.85
C GLY A 106 -15.76 29.39 8.50
N GLN A 107 -16.90 28.69 8.36
CA GLN A 107 -18.17 29.08 8.97
C GLN A 107 -18.04 29.18 10.50
N LYS A 108 -18.48 30.29 11.08
CA LYS A 108 -18.59 30.45 12.54
C LYS A 108 -19.72 29.56 13.07
N LEU A 109 -19.40 28.68 14.01
CA LEU A 109 -20.38 27.87 14.74
C LEU A 109 -20.70 28.65 16.02
N ALA A 110 -21.98 29.01 16.18
CA ALA A 110 -22.46 29.92 17.22
C ALA A 110 -22.47 29.25 18.60
#